data_AF-A0A3B0WHV7-F1
#
_entry.id   AF-A0A3B0WHV7-F1
#
_cell.length_a   1.000
_cell.length_b   1.000
_cell.length_c   1.000
_cell.angle_alpha   90.00
_cell.angle_beta   90.00
_cell.angle_gamma   90.00
#
_symmetry.space_group_name_H-M   'P 1'
#
loop_
_entity.id
_entity.type
_entity.pdbx_description
1 polymer ?
#
loop_
_entity_poly.entity_id
_entity_poly.type
_entity_poly.pdbx_seq_one_letter_code
_entity_poly.pdbx_strand_id
1 'polypeptide(L)'
;MKLFITLIIFASLIACGSNSKDRVVAVKIGDDYYKPEASAAMALDIGSNEKIVCKKRIVTGSNRKQKTCVTQAQMDRERRTAQENIGNNQIMLERRIIDFKNPDG
;
A
#
# COMPACT_ATOMS: atom_id res chain seq x y z
N MET A 1 50.55 -1.26 -3.42
CA MET A 1 49.43 -0.29 -3.62
C MET A 1 48.33 -0.81 -4.54
N LYS A 2 48.62 -1.38 -5.73
CA LYS A 2 47.59 -1.95 -6.64
C LYS A 2 46.71 -3.06 -6.02
N LEU A 3 47.27 -3.84 -5.09
CA LEU A 3 46.58 -4.93 -4.39
C LEU A 3 45.57 -4.46 -3.32
N PHE A 4 45.81 -3.29 -2.72
CA PHE A 4 44.89 -2.72 -1.73
C PHE A 4 43.65 -2.09 -2.40
N ILE A 5 43.84 -1.47 -3.57
CA ILE A 5 42.75 -0.85 -4.33
C ILE A 5 41.76 -1.91 -4.82
N THR A 6 42.28 -3.05 -5.30
CA THR A 6 41.44 -4.17 -5.76
C THR A 6 40.62 -4.79 -4.62
N LEU A 7 41.21 -4.91 -3.43
CA LEU A 7 40.52 -5.46 -2.25
C LEU A 7 39.40 -4.54 -1.74
N ILE A 8 39.61 -3.22 -1.77
CA ILE A 8 38.58 -2.23 -1.41
C ILE A 8 37.41 -2.27 -2.39
N ILE A 9 37.68 -2.41 -3.69
CA ILE A 9 36.65 -2.53 -4.73
C ILE A 9 35.85 -3.83 -4.54
N PHE A 10 36.50 -4.96 -4.31
CA PHE A 10 35.79 -6.22 -4.07
C PHE A 10 34.94 -6.18 -2.79
N ALA A 11 35.41 -5.53 -1.73
CA ALA A 11 34.64 -5.38 -0.50
C ALA A 11 33.39 -4.50 -0.67
N SER A 12 33.45 -3.46 -1.49
CA SER A 12 32.30 -2.57 -1.73
C SER A 12 31.20 -3.22 -2.58
N LEU A 13 31.56 -4.13 -3.50
CA LEU A 13 30.59 -4.93 -4.27
C LEU A 13 29.80 -5.92 -3.39
N ILE A 14 30.44 -6.52 -2.37
CA ILE A 14 29.77 -7.47 -1.46
C ILE A 14 28.77 -6.76 -0.54
N ALA A 15 29.04 -5.51 -0.16
CA ALA A 15 28.13 -4.70 0.66
C ALA A 15 26.82 -4.33 -0.05
N CYS A 16 26.80 -4.28 -1.38
CA CYS A 16 25.58 -4.04 -2.17
C CYS A 16 24.74 -5.32 -2.40
N GLY A 17 25.32 -6.52 -2.26
CA GLY A 17 24.60 -7.80 -2.47
C GLY A 17 23.69 -8.21 -1.31
N SER A 18 24.03 -7.82 -0.07
CA SER A 18 23.32 -8.25 1.15
C SER A 18 21.99 -7.55 1.44
N ASN A 19 21.55 -6.60 0.60
CA ASN A 19 20.25 -5.92 0.78
C ASN A 19 19.10 -6.57 0.00
N SER A 20 19.32 -7.74 -0.57
CA SER A 20 18.27 -8.58 -1.14
C SER A 20 17.65 -9.46 -0.04
N LYS A 21 17.02 -8.84 0.96
CA LYS A 21 16.00 -9.60 1.71
C LYS A 21 14.96 -10.00 0.66
N ASP A 22 14.72 -11.30 0.52
CA ASP A 22 13.65 -11.89 -0.29
C ASP A 22 12.32 -11.26 0.12
N ARG A 23 12.02 -10.09 -0.44
CA ARG A 23 10.72 -9.47 -0.31
C ARG A 23 9.81 -10.22 -1.25
N VAL A 24 8.67 -10.67 -0.76
CA VAL A 24 7.66 -11.27 -1.64
C VAL A 24 7.21 -10.23 -2.68
N VAL A 25 7.70 -10.37 -3.91
CA VAL A 25 7.44 -9.43 -5.02
C VAL A 25 6.08 -9.69 -5.67
N ALA A 26 5.60 -10.94 -5.63
CA ALA A 26 4.33 -11.34 -6.22
C ALA A 26 3.73 -12.53 -5.49
N VAL A 27 2.40 -12.54 -5.38
CA VAL A 27 1.61 -13.65 -4.86
C VAL A 27 0.86 -14.28 -6.04
N LYS A 28 1.00 -15.59 -6.22
CA LYS A 28 0.27 -16.35 -7.24
C LYS A 28 -1.07 -16.82 -6.67
N ILE A 29 -2.17 -16.48 -7.33
CA ILE A 29 -3.53 -16.90 -6.96
C ILE A 29 -4.19 -17.47 -8.22
N GLY A 30 -4.38 -18.78 -8.25
CA GLY A 30 -4.75 -19.49 -9.47
C GLY A 30 -3.69 -19.29 -10.55
N ASP A 31 -4.09 -18.80 -11.72
CA ASP A 31 -3.19 -18.51 -12.85
C ASP A 31 -2.70 -17.05 -12.89
N ASP A 32 -3.18 -16.21 -11.96
CA ASP A 32 -2.90 -14.78 -11.95
C ASP A 32 -1.85 -14.41 -10.90
N TYR A 33 -0.94 -13.50 -11.26
CA TYR A 33 0.00 -12.88 -10.34
C TYR A 33 -0.55 -11.54 -9.82
N TYR A 34 -0.48 -11.35 -8.51
CA TYR A 34 -0.90 -10.15 -7.82
C TYR A 34 0.29 -9.50 -7.14
N LYS A 35 0.37 -8.17 -7.21
CA LYS A 35 1.40 -7.40 -6.52
C LYS A 35 0.93 -7.14 -5.07
N PRO A 36 1.63 -7.66 -4.05
CA PRO A 36 1.30 -7.32 -2.68
C PRO A 36 1.68 -5.86 -2.41
N GLU A 37 0.80 -5.15 -1.70
CA GLU A 37 1.15 -3.87 -1.11
C GLU A 37 2.11 -4.09 0.08
N ALA A 38 2.78 -3.02 0.53
CA ALA A 38 3.86 -3.12 1.52
C ALA A 38 3.45 -3.88 2.79
N SER A 39 2.23 -3.68 3.27
CA SER A 39 1.62 -4.39 4.40
C SER A 39 1.45 -5.89 4.17
N ALA A 40 0.92 -6.28 3.01
CA ALA A 40 0.69 -7.67 2.65
C ALA A 40 2.02 -8.38 2.41
N ALA A 41 2.99 -7.69 1.79
CA ALA A 41 4.35 -8.21 1.64
C ALA A 41 5.01 -8.43 3.01
N MET A 42 4.91 -7.47 3.93
CA MET A 42 5.42 -7.64 5.30
C MET A 42 4.72 -8.76 6.07
N ALA A 43 3.40 -8.89 5.96
CA ALA A 43 2.65 -9.97 6.60
C ALA A 43 3.09 -11.35 6.07
N LEU A 44 3.36 -11.46 4.76
CA LEU A 44 3.89 -12.67 4.15
C LEU A 44 5.33 -12.96 4.58
N ASP A 45 6.21 -11.96 4.55
CA ASP A 45 7.62 -12.08 4.92
C ASP A 45 7.79 -12.50 6.40
N ILE A 46 6.89 -12.07 7.29
CA ILE A 46 6.93 -12.37 8.73
C ILE A 46 6.19 -13.68 9.07
N GLY A 47 5.47 -14.29 8.12
CA GLY A 47 4.65 -15.49 8.37
C GLY A 47 3.44 -15.21 9.27
N SER A 48 2.92 -13.98 9.22
CA SER A 48 1.74 -13.57 9.98
C SER A 48 0.50 -14.37 9.54
N ASN A 49 -0.35 -14.77 10.50
CA ASN A 49 -1.66 -15.35 10.23
C ASN A 49 -2.71 -14.30 9.79
N GLU A 50 -2.29 -13.08 9.44
CA GLU A 50 -3.17 -12.06 8.90
C GLU A 50 -3.81 -12.51 7.59
N LYS A 51 -5.12 -12.29 7.49
CA LYS A 51 -5.87 -12.60 6.28
C LYS A 51 -5.50 -11.60 5.18
N ILE A 52 -4.96 -12.13 4.07
CA ILE A 52 -4.61 -11.35 2.89
C ILE A 52 -5.74 -11.45 1.88
N VAL A 53 -6.13 -10.31 1.32
CA VAL A 53 -7.22 -10.21 0.34
C VAL A 53 -6.67 -9.58 -0.93
N CYS A 54 -6.80 -10.31 -2.03
CA CYS A 54 -6.34 -9.87 -3.35
C CYS A 54 -7.50 -9.47 -4.22
N LYS A 55 -7.44 -8.26 -4.77
CA LYS A 55 -8.52 -7.64 -5.55
C LYS A 55 -7.99 -6.93 -6.79
N LYS A 56 -8.86 -6.81 -7.80
CA LYS A 56 -8.60 -6.00 -9.00
C LYS A 56 -9.17 -4.61 -8.74
N ARG A 57 -8.31 -3.61 -8.52
CA ARG A 57 -8.70 -2.21 -8.29
C ARG A 57 -8.57 -1.41 -9.58
N ILE A 58 -9.57 -0.62 -9.92
CA ILE A 58 -9.46 0.37 -11.01
C ILE A 58 -8.67 1.56 -10.46
N VAL A 59 -7.63 1.97 -11.16
CA VAL A 59 -6.85 3.15 -10.79
C VAL A 59 -7.67 4.39 -11.15
N THR A 60 -7.91 5.27 -10.18
CA THR A 60 -8.64 6.53 -10.41
C THR A 60 -7.99 7.31 -11.56
N GLY A 61 -8.79 7.70 -12.56
CA GLY A 61 -8.30 8.38 -13.76
C GLY A 61 -7.76 7.46 -14.86
N SER A 62 -7.91 6.14 -14.73
CA SER A 62 -7.50 5.16 -15.74
C SER A 62 -8.51 4.03 -15.89
N ASN A 63 -8.68 3.51 -17.10
CA ASN A 63 -9.42 2.27 -17.35
C ASN A 63 -8.61 1.00 -16.99
N ARG A 64 -7.35 1.15 -16.55
CA ARG A 64 -6.50 0.02 -16.18
C ARG A 64 -6.88 -0.54 -14.81
N LYS A 65 -7.11 -1.84 -14.76
CA LYS A 65 -7.28 -2.61 -13.52
C LYS A 65 -5.92 -3.07 -13.02
N GLN A 66 -5.55 -2.67 -11.80
CA GLN A 66 -4.38 -3.17 -11.09
C GLN A 66 -4.77 -4.36 -10.19
N LYS A 67 -3.99 -5.43 -10.25
CA LYS A 67 -4.12 -6.61 -9.40
C LYS A 67 -3.28 -6.39 -8.14
N THR A 68 -3.89 -6.07 -7.01
CA THR A 68 -3.18 -5.81 -5.75
C THR A 68 -3.66 -6.72 -4.63
N CYS A 69 -2.78 -7.01 -3.67
CA CYS A 69 -3.12 -7.69 -2.42
C CYS A 69 -2.89 -6.78 -1.23
N VAL A 70 -3.85 -6.77 -0.31
CA VAL A 70 -3.84 -5.97 0.92
C VAL A 70 -4.23 -6.84 2.11
N THR A 71 -3.83 -6.44 3.32
CA THR A 71 -4.27 -7.15 4.53
C THR A 71 -5.69 -6.72 4.91
N GLN A 72 -6.46 -7.62 5.53
CA GLN A 72 -7.80 -7.32 6.03
C GLN A 72 -7.79 -6.14 7.01
N ALA A 73 -6.79 -6.08 7.88
CA ALA A 73 -6.60 -4.99 8.84
C ALA A 73 -6.47 -3.62 8.17
N GLN A 74 -5.77 -3.54 7.03
CA GLN A 74 -5.70 -2.31 6.26
C GLN A 74 -7.03 -1.95 5.62
N MET A 75 -7.74 -2.91 5.05
CA MET A 75 -9.05 -2.64 4.46
C MET A 75 -10.04 -2.11 5.50
N ASP A 76 -10.00 -2.65 6.72
CA ASP A 76 -10.89 -2.20 7.80
C ASP A 76 -10.51 -0.79 8.29
N ARG A 77 -9.22 -0.45 8.32
CA ARG A 77 -8.77 0.93 8.56
C ARG A 77 -9.24 1.89 7.49
N GLU A 78 -9.02 1.56 6.22
CA GLU A 78 -9.48 2.37 5.08
C GLU A 78 -10.99 2.58 5.10
N ARG A 79 -11.76 1.53 5.46
CA ARG A 79 -13.22 1.62 5.60
C ARG A 79 -13.63 2.59 6.70
N ARG A 80 -12.99 2.53 7.88
CA ARG A 80 -13.28 3.46 8.98
C ARG A 80 -12.97 4.90 8.59
N THR A 81 -11.79 5.15 8.01
CA THR A 81 -11.41 6.48 7.53
C THR A 81 -12.36 6.98 6.43
N ALA A 82 -12.81 6.10 5.54
CA ALA A 82 -13.80 6.46 4.52
C ALA A 82 -15.16 6.83 5.14
N GLN A 83 -15.62 6.11 6.16
CA GLN A 83 -16.87 6.42 6.87
C GLN A 83 -16.77 7.75 7.61
N GLU A 84 -15.66 8.02 8.29
CA GLU A 84 -15.40 9.29 8.96
C GLU A 84 -15.40 10.46 7.96
N ASN A 85 -14.76 10.29 6.80
CA ASN A 85 -14.74 11.30 5.75
C ASN A 85 -16.12 11.57 5.14
N ILE A 86 -16.95 10.53 4.97
CA ILE A 86 -18.34 10.71 4.49
C ILE A 86 -19.16 11.48 5.52
N GLY A 87 -19.08 11.10 6.81
CA GLY A 87 -19.77 11.81 7.88
C GLY A 87 -19.35 13.28 7.98
N ASN A 88 -18.05 13.55 7.96
CA ASN A 88 -17.51 14.92 8.00
C ASN A 88 -17.95 15.74 6.78
N ASN A 89 -17.96 15.15 5.58
CA ASN A 89 -18.43 15.83 4.38
C ASN A 89 -19.93 16.12 4.41
N GLN A 90 -20.75 15.22 4.97
CA GLN A 90 -22.19 15.46 5.15
C GLN A 90 -22.44 16.61 6.13
N ILE A 91 -21.73 16.66 7.25
CA ILE A 91 -21.83 17.76 8.23
C ILE A 91 -21.41 19.10 7.59
N MET A 92 -20.36 19.11 6.77
CA MET A 92 -19.91 20.30 6.05
C MET A 92 -20.92 20.76 4.98
N LEU A 93 -21.63 19.84 4.34
CA LEU A 93 -22.70 20.15 3.39
C LEU A 93 -23.93 20.71 4.12
N GLU A 94 -24.34 20.10 5.22
CA GLU A 94 -25.45 20.58 6.05
C GLU A 94 -25.19 22.00 6.59
N ARG A 95 -23.98 22.27 7.11
CA ARG A 95 -23.59 23.63 7.51
C ARG A 95 -23.68 24.61 6.34
N ARG A 96 -23.16 24.25 5.17
CA ARG A 96 -23.28 25.10 3.98
C ARG A 96 -24.73 25.37 3.60
N ILE A 97 -25.63 24.40 3.71
CA ILE A 97 -27.05 24.56 3.40
C ILE A 97 -27.74 25.46 4.43
N ILE A 98 -27.38 25.34 5.71
CA ILE A 98 -27.93 26.18 6.79
C ILE A 98 -27.46 27.63 6.61
N ASP A 99 -26.17 27.86 6.36
CA ASP A 99 -25.61 29.19 6.07
C ASP A 99 -26.24 29.81 4.80
N PHE A 100 -26.59 28.99 3.80
CA PHE A 100 -27.31 29.47 2.62
C PHE A 100 -28.79 29.80 2.89
N LYS A 101 -29.42 29.13 3.86
CA LYS A 101 -30.83 29.35 4.22
C LYS A 101 -31.02 30.52 5.19
N ASN A 102 -30.02 30.83 6.01
CA ASN A 102 -29.98 32.01 6.87
C ASN A 102 -28.78 32.89 6.48
N PRO A 103 -28.88 33.69 5.40
CA PRO A 103 -27.82 34.63 5.03
C PRO A 103 -27.66 35.78 6.03
N ASP A 104 -28.67 36.01 6.87
CA ASP A 104 -28.68 36.94 8.00
C ASP A 104 -29.10 36.13 9.23
N GLY A 105 -28.37 36.25 10.36
CA GLY A 105 -28.59 35.43 11.57
C GLY A 105 -29.98 35.54 12.19
#